data_AF-A0A2V8TKH1-F1
#
_entry.id   AF-A0A2V8TKH1-F1
#
_cell.length_a   1.000
_cell.length_b   1.000
_cell.length_c   1.000
_cell.angle_alpha   90.00
_cell.angle_beta   90.00
_cell.angle_gamma   90.00
#
_symmetry.space_group_name_H-M   'P 1'
#
loop_
_entity.id
_entity.type
_entity.pdbx_description
1 polymer ?
#
loop_
_entity_poly.entity_id
_entity_poly.type
_entity_poly.pdbx_seq_one_letter_code
_entity_poly.pdbx_strand_id
1 'polypeptide(L)'
;MKSERGQSLIEATLVLLLFFTMLLGVIDCGQVVLAHQSLLERVRSAVRQGVVRPWDGGDEVVNMVLYGQTQEPHMTTPGFLGLTRANVQVRYQPPTPERPDDETLSVAIVNFEYRFFSPWIGKALVNPRPVLVSSPMAYRAAWAQAGTHVQWH
;
A
#
# COMPACT_ATOMS: atom_id res chain seq x y z
N MET A 1 -51.14 -32.45 -7.05
CA MET A 1 -49.66 -32.51 -7.18
C MET A 1 -49.05 -31.35 -8.01
N LYS A 2 -49.74 -30.22 -8.27
CA LYS A 2 -49.19 -29.10 -9.07
C LYS A 2 -48.51 -28.00 -8.24
N SER A 3 -48.81 -27.89 -6.93
CA SER A 3 -48.26 -26.88 -6.02
C SER A 3 -46.80 -27.13 -5.62
N GLU A 4 -46.45 -28.39 -5.34
CA GLU A 4 -45.12 -28.82 -4.85
C GLU A 4 -43.97 -28.40 -5.79
N ARG A 5 -44.18 -28.46 -7.11
CA ARG A 5 -43.15 -28.16 -8.11
C ARG A 5 -42.79 -26.67 -8.17
N GLY A 6 -43.78 -25.79 -8.00
CA GLY A 6 -43.55 -24.34 -7.96
C GLY A 6 -42.83 -23.92 -6.68
N GLN A 7 -43.19 -24.55 -5.56
CA GLN A 7 -42.54 -24.33 -4.27
C GLN A 7 -41.06 -24.75 -4.27
N SER A 8 -40.75 -25.94 -4.80
CA SER A 8 -39.36 -26.41 -4.92
C SER A 8 -38.50 -25.52 -5.83
N LEU A 9 -39.08 -24.95 -6.89
CA LEU A 9 -38.37 -24.03 -7.79
C LEU A 9 -38.05 -22.70 -7.09
N ILE A 10 -38.99 -22.17 -6.31
CA ILE A 10 -38.80 -20.93 -5.53
C ILE A 10 -37.72 -21.16 -4.47
N GLU A 11 -37.80 -22.26 -3.74
CA GLU A 11 -36.82 -22.63 -2.72
C GLU A 11 -35.42 -22.74 -3.31
N ALA A 12 -35.26 -23.46 -4.42
CA ALA A 12 -33.97 -23.58 -5.12
C ALA A 12 -33.44 -22.23 -5.60
N THR A 13 -34.32 -21.34 -6.08
CA THR A 13 -33.91 -20.00 -6.53
C THR A 13 -33.44 -19.14 -5.36
N LEU A 14 -34.12 -19.21 -4.21
CA LEU A 14 -33.72 -18.50 -3.00
C LEU A 14 -32.39 -19.02 -2.44
N VAL A 15 -32.20 -20.34 -2.43
CA VAL A 15 -30.93 -20.96 -2.02
C VAL A 15 -29.80 -20.54 -2.96
N LEU A 16 -30.04 -20.54 -4.27
CA LEU A 16 -29.05 -20.11 -5.27
C LEU A 16 -28.69 -18.63 -5.10
N LEU A 17 -29.67 -17.77 -4.84
CA LEU A 17 -29.46 -16.36 -4.57
C LEU A 17 -28.62 -16.16 -3.30
N LEU A 18 -28.99 -16.85 -2.21
CA LEU A 18 -28.22 -16.81 -0.96
C LEU A 18 -26.78 -17.29 -1.18
N PHE A 19 -26.61 -18.39 -1.91
CA PHE A 19 -25.30 -18.92 -2.25
C PHE A 19 -24.43 -17.89 -3.00
N PHE A 20 -24.95 -17.24 -4.05
CA PHE A 20 -24.20 -16.23 -4.77
C PHE A 20 -23.89 -14.99 -3.92
N THR A 21 -24.83 -14.55 -3.07
CA THR A 21 -24.55 -13.42 -2.16
C THR A 21 -23.42 -13.75 -1.19
N MET A 22 -23.41 -14.97 -0.63
CA MET A 22 -22.34 -15.42 0.26
C MET A 22 -21.02 -15.58 -0.48
N LEU A 23 -21.04 -16.15 -1.69
CA LEU A 23 -19.87 -16.32 -2.54
C LEU A 23 -19.22 -14.97 -2.87
N LEU A 24 -19.99 -13.98 -3.31
CA LEU A 24 -19.48 -12.63 -3.58
C LEU A 24 -18.92 -11.97 -2.31
N GLY A 25 -19.56 -12.16 -1.16
CA GLY A 25 -19.06 -11.66 0.12
C GLY A 25 -17.70 -12.24 0.52
N VAL A 26 -17.49 -13.55 0.29
CA VAL A 26 -16.19 -14.20 0.52
C VAL A 26 -15.13 -13.66 -0.42
N ILE A 27 -15.45 -13.46 -1.70
CA ILE A 27 -14.54 -12.89 -2.70
C ILE A 27 -14.12 -11.48 -2.29
N ASP A 28 -15.07 -10.63 -1.91
CA ASP A 28 -14.81 -9.25 -1.48
C ASP A 28 -13.87 -9.20 -0.27
N CYS A 29 -14.10 -10.06 0.74
CA CYS A 29 -13.23 -10.15 1.91
C CYS A 29 -11.80 -10.59 1.53
N GLY A 30 -11.69 -11.62 0.67
CA GLY A 30 -10.40 -12.10 0.18
C GLY A 30 -9.62 -11.02 -0.56
N GLN A 31 -10.29 -10.23 -1.40
CA GLN A 31 -9.65 -9.13 -2.13
C GLN A 31 -9.14 -8.02 -1.22
N VAL A 32 -9.88 -7.66 -0.17
CA VAL A 32 -9.43 -6.67 0.82
C VAL A 32 -8.14 -7.12 1.50
N VAL A 33 -8.08 -8.38 1.93
CA VAL A 33 -6.89 -8.94 2.58
C VAL A 33 -5.70 -8.96 1.63
N LEU A 34 -5.89 -9.47 0.40
CA LEU A 34 -4.84 -9.51 -0.62
C LEU A 34 -4.32 -8.12 -0.96
N ALA A 35 -5.23 -7.16 -1.17
CA ALA A 35 -4.86 -5.77 -1.42
C ALA A 35 -4.03 -5.21 -0.26
N HIS A 36 -4.47 -5.38 1.00
CA HIS A 36 -3.73 -4.91 2.16
C HIS A 36 -2.32 -5.50 2.26
N GLN A 37 -2.16 -6.82 2.09
CA GLN A 37 -0.86 -7.48 2.13
C GLN A 37 0.05 -7.01 0.98
N SER A 38 -0.52 -6.82 -0.21
CA SER A 38 0.24 -6.34 -1.36
C SER A 38 0.74 -4.90 -1.18
N LEU A 39 -0.08 -4.04 -0.56
CA LEU A 39 0.30 -2.66 -0.22
C LEU A 39 1.42 -2.67 0.82
N LEU A 40 1.31 -3.50 1.86
CA LEU A 40 2.35 -3.65 2.88
C LEU A 40 3.70 -4.05 2.26
N GLU A 41 3.71 -5.01 1.35
CA GLU A 41 4.94 -5.45 0.70
C GLU A 41 5.52 -4.35 -0.21
N ARG A 42 4.66 -3.57 -0.88
CA ARG A 42 5.08 -2.41 -1.67
C ARG A 42 5.77 -1.35 -0.80
N VAL A 43 5.17 -1.02 0.34
CA VAL A 43 5.73 -0.05 1.30
C VAL A 43 7.05 -0.58 1.87
N ARG A 44 7.12 -1.86 2.25
CA ARG A 44 8.34 -2.48 2.77
C ARG A 44 9.48 -2.40 1.76
N SER A 45 9.20 -2.72 0.49
CA SER A 45 10.20 -2.59 -0.58
C SER A 45 10.67 -1.15 -0.75
N ALA A 46 9.75 -0.19 -0.72
CA ALA A 46 10.08 1.24 -0.81
C ALA A 46 10.93 1.75 0.35
N VAL A 47 10.58 1.40 1.59
CA VAL A 47 11.36 1.74 2.78
C VAL A 47 12.76 1.14 2.68
N ARG A 48 12.88 -0.13 2.31
CA ARG A 48 14.20 -0.78 2.13
C ARG A 48 15.05 -0.03 1.11
N GLN A 49 14.47 0.35 -0.03
CA GLN A 49 15.19 1.12 -1.05
C GLN A 49 15.62 2.49 -0.53
N GLY A 50 14.72 3.22 0.14
CA GLY A 50 15.02 4.55 0.69
C GLY A 50 15.99 4.55 1.88
N VAL A 51 16.19 3.42 2.55
CA VAL A 51 17.21 3.25 3.59
C VAL A 51 18.58 2.91 3.00
N VAL A 52 18.61 2.14 1.90
CA VAL A 52 19.85 1.63 1.31
C VAL A 52 20.45 2.60 0.28
N ARG A 53 19.61 3.32 -0.48
CA ARG A 53 20.05 4.19 -1.55
C ARG A 53 19.86 5.65 -1.18
N PRO A 54 20.81 6.54 -1.55
CA PRO A 54 20.59 7.98 -1.49
C PRO A 54 19.42 8.38 -2.38
N TRP A 55 18.65 9.32 -1.89
CA TRP A 55 17.54 9.95 -2.60
C TRP A 55 17.52 11.44 -2.28
N ASP A 56 17.02 12.24 -3.21
CA ASP A 56 16.80 13.67 -3.04
C ASP A 56 15.29 13.95 -3.17
N GLY A 57 14.70 14.65 -2.20
CA GLY A 57 13.26 15.00 -2.22
C GLY A 57 12.23 13.87 -1.98
N GLY A 58 12.63 12.60 -1.99
CA GLY A 58 11.79 11.45 -1.60
C GLY A 58 10.88 10.91 -2.71
N ASP A 59 10.93 11.50 -3.90
CA ASP A 59 10.13 11.07 -5.05
C ASP A 59 10.53 9.68 -5.54
N GLU A 60 11.81 9.31 -5.45
CA GLU A 60 12.28 7.95 -5.78
C GLU A 60 11.64 6.88 -4.90
N VAL A 61 11.46 7.18 -3.61
CA VAL A 61 10.80 6.29 -2.64
C VAL A 61 9.32 6.15 -2.99
N VAL A 62 8.70 7.22 -3.45
CA VAL A 62 7.29 7.23 -3.83
C VAL A 62 7.07 6.48 -5.13
N ASN A 63 7.91 6.70 -6.13
CA ASN A 63 7.89 5.94 -7.38
C ASN A 63 8.11 4.45 -7.12
N MET A 64 8.91 4.09 -6.11
CA MET A 64 9.04 2.70 -5.70
C MET A 64 7.72 2.10 -5.19
N VAL A 65 6.90 2.87 -4.48
CA VAL A 65 5.54 2.44 -4.07
C VAL A 65 4.60 2.35 -5.27
N LEU A 66 4.58 3.39 -6.12
CA LEU A 66 3.61 3.50 -7.23
C LEU A 66 3.93 2.54 -8.38
N TYR A 67 5.21 2.39 -8.73
CA TYR A 67 5.65 1.75 -9.96
C TYR A 67 6.60 0.57 -9.72
N GLY A 68 7.15 0.42 -8.51
CA GLY A 68 8.16 -0.60 -8.23
C GLY A 68 9.55 -0.28 -8.80
N GLN A 69 9.78 0.98 -9.19
CA GLN A 69 11.03 1.49 -9.73
C GLN A 69 11.26 2.92 -9.24
N THR A 70 12.51 3.39 -9.20
CA THR A 70 12.82 4.73 -8.67
C THR A 70 12.47 5.86 -9.63
N GLN A 71 12.45 5.58 -10.93
CA GLN A 71 12.11 6.55 -11.97
C GLN A 71 10.64 6.45 -12.34
N GLU A 72 10.00 7.60 -12.57
CA GLU A 72 8.65 7.63 -13.10
C GLU A 72 8.65 7.01 -14.52
N PRO A 73 7.70 6.12 -14.85
CA PRO A 73 7.57 5.59 -16.19
C PRO A 73 7.31 6.71 -17.21
N HIS A 74 8.01 6.68 -18.34
CA HIS A 74 7.87 7.67 -19.42
C HIS A 74 6.49 7.67 -20.10
N MET A 75 5.73 6.59 -19.92
CA MET A 75 4.34 6.48 -20.39
C MET A 75 3.40 6.55 -19.20
N THR A 76 2.22 7.16 -19.40
CA THR A 76 1.16 7.23 -18.40
C THR A 76 0.79 5.83 -17.93
N THR A 77 1.35 5.44 -16.79
CA THR A 77 1.18 4.11 -16.21
C THR A 77 0.37 4.30 -14.94
N PRO A 78 -0.78 3.62 -14.77
CA PRO A 78 -1.52 3.72 -13.53
C PRO A 78 -0.65 3.22 -12.37
N GLY A 79 -0.68 3.92 -11.25
CA GLY A 79 0.04 3.47 -10.05
C GLY A 79 -0.52 2.14 -9.55
N PHE A 80 0.28 1.45 -8.73
CA PHE A 80 -0.04 0.15 -8.17
C PHE A 80 -1.44 0.16 -7.53
N LEU A 81 -2.33 -0.73 -7.99
CA LEU A 81 -3.74 -0.80 -7.55
C LEU A 81 -4.52 0.52 -7.67
N GLY A 82 -4.15 1.39 -8.62
CA GLY A 82 -4.79 2.70 -8.81
C GLY A 82 -4.32 3.78 -7.84
N LEU A 83 -3.26 3.52 -7.07
CA LEU A 83 -2.64 4.54 -6.22
C LEU A 83 -2.18 5.74 -7.04
N THR A 84 -2.32 6.91 -6.45
CA THR A 84 -1.79 8.16 -6.96
C THR A 84 -0.72 8.71 -6.02
N ARG A 85 0.04 9.72 -6.47
CA ARG A 85 1.03 10.41 -5.64
C ARG A 85 0.44 10.92 -4.32
N ALA A 86 -0.82 11.37 -4.34
CA ALA A 86 -1.52 11.89 -3.17
C ALA A 86 -1.80 10.81 -2.09
N ASN A 87 -1.79 9.53 -2.49
CA ASN A 87 -1.99 8.42 -1.56
C ASN A 87 -0.70 8.02 -0.84
N VAL A 88 0.46 8.55 -1.19
CA VAL A 88 1.75 8.13 -0.62
C VAL A 88 2.39 9.28 0.15
N GLN A 89 2.59 9.08 1.45
CA GLN A 89 3.29 10.00 2.33
C GLN A 89 4.64 9.41 2.72
N VAL A 90 5.70 10.19 2.52
CA VAL A 90 7.05 9.85 2.97
C VAL A 90 7.45 10.88 4.01
N ARG A 91 7.83 10.40 5.20
CA ARG A 91 8.29 11.21 6.31
C ARG A 91 9.69 10.77 6.70
N TYR A 92 10.63 11.68 6.51
CA TYR A 92 11.98 11.53 7.00
C TYR A 92 12.12 12.30 8.31
N GLN A 93 12.67 11.64 9.32
CA GLN A 93 12.97 12.22 10.61
C GLN A 93 14.49 12.23 10.79
N PRO A 94 15.12 13.43 10.79
CA PRO A 94 16.56 13.54 10.94
C PRO A 94 17.02 13.16 12.35
N PRO A 95 18.30 12.80 12.52
CA PRO A 95 18.87 12.56 13.83
C PRO A 95 18.86 13.85 14.67
N THR A 96 18.73 13.71 15.98
CA THR A 96 18.87 14.83 16.92
C THR A 96 20.23 14.78 17.60
N PRO A 97 20.79 15.91 18.05
CA PRO A 97 22.08 15.92 18.78
C PRO A 97 22.06 15.03 20.03
N GLU A 98 20.89 14.89 20.67
CA GLU A 98 20.67 14.06 21.87
C GLU A 98 20.51 12.57 21.55
N ARG A 99 20.07 12.24 20.33
CA ARG A 99 19.90 10.88 19.83
C ARG A 99 20.33 10.80 18.36
N PRO A 100 21.64 10.68 18.10
CA PRO A 100 22.17 10.60 16.74
C PRO A 100 21.75 9.33 15.99
N ASP A 101 21.33 8.29 16.71
CA ASP A 101 20.89 7.01 16.14
C ASP A 101 19.38 6.96 15.81
N ASP A 102 18.62 8.05 16.07
CA ASP A 102 17.15 8.10 15.92
C ASP A 102 16.68 8.51 14.51
N GLU A 103 17.59 8.48 13.54
CA GLU A 103 17.28 8.80 12.16
C GLU A 103 16.38 7.73 11.55
N THR A 104 15.19 8.12 11.07
CA THR A 104 14.17 7.18 10.61
C THR A 104 13.49 7.63 9.33
N LEU A 105 13.20 6.66 8.47
CA LEU A 105 12.34 6.80 7.30
C LEU A 105 11.01 6.12 7.55
N SER A 106 9.92 6.85 7.36
CA SER A 106 8.55 6.35 7.45
C SER A 106 7.83 6.54 6.13
N VAL A 107 7.20 5.48 5.62
CA VAL A 107 6.39 5.53 4.40
C VAL A 107 4.99 5.03 4.71
N ALA A 108 3.99 5.81 4.33
CA ALA A 108 2.58 5.53 4.58
C ALA A 108 1.77 5.61 3.29
N ILE A 109 0.86 4.64 3.11
CA ILE A 109 -0.21 4.74 2.10
C ILE A 109 -1.50 5.18 2.80
N VAL A 110 -2.05 6.32 2.37
CA VAL A 110 -3.24 6.97 2.90
C VAL A 110 -4.37 6.99 1.88
N ASN A 111 -5.60 7.01 2.38
CA ASN A 111 -6.81 7.17 1.56
C ASN A 111 -6.92 6.17 0.40
N PHE A 112 -6.48 4.92 0.62
CA PHE A 112 -6.63 3.87 -0.39
C PHE A 112 -8.11 3.46 -0.50
N GLU A 113 -8.61 3.41 -1.73
CA GLU A 113 -10.00 3.08 -2.05
C GLU A 113 -10.14 1.61 -2.44
N TYR A 114 -10.84 0.83 -1.63
CA TYR A 114 -11.23 -0.53 -2.00
C TYR A 114 -12.41 -0.51 -2.97
N ARG A 115 -12.26 -1.21 -4.10
CA ARG A 115 -13.33 -1.46 -5.07
C ARG A 115 -13.83 -2.89 -4.90
N PHE A 116 -15.10 -3.03 -4.53
CA PHE A 116 -15.74 -4.33 -4.31
C PHE A 116 -16.42 -4.83 -5.58
N PHE A 117 -16.54 -6.15 -5.70
CA PHE A 117 -17.31 -6.78 -6.78
C PHE A 117 -18.80 -6.79 -6.46
N SER A 118 -19.17 -6.83 -5.18
CA SER A 118 -20.58 -6.85 -4.82
C SER A 118 -21.28 -5.51 -5.15
N PRO A 119 -22.39 -5.55 -5.91
CA PRO A 119 -23.09 -4.33 -6.33
C PRO A 119 -23.79 -3.60 -5.18
N TRP A 120 -24.01 -4.29 -4.06
CA TRP A 120 -24.66 -3.74 -2.86
C TRP A 120 -23.74 -2.81 -2.06
N ILE A 121 -22.42 -2.99 -2.19
CA ILE A 121 -21.40 -2.11 -1.59
C ILE A 121 -20.95 -1.12 -2.67
N GLY A 122 -21.87 -0.24 -3.09
CA GLY A 122 -21.68 0.68 -4.23
C GLY A 122 -20.73 1.86 -3.98
N LYS A 123 -20.14 1.98 -2.79
CA LYS A 123 -19.19 3.06 -2.47
C LYS A 123 -17.80 2.49 -2.23
N ALA A 124 -16.80 3.11 -2.85
CA ALA A 124 -15.40 2.87 -2.54
C ALA A 124 -15.18 3.09 -1.03
N LEU A 125 -14.69 2.06 -0.34
CA LEU A 125 -14.34 2.19 1.06
C LEU A 125 -12.94 2.78 1.15
N VAL A 126 -12.85 4.01 1.66
CA VAL A 126 -11.58 4.66 1.93
C VAL A 126 -11.01 4.08 3.23
N ASN A 127 -9.78 3.55 3.17
CA ASN A 127 -9.11 3.05 4.36
C ASN A 127 -8.78 4.21 5.33
N PRO A 128 -9.37 4.24 6.54
CA PRO A 128 -9.09 5.31 7.51
C PRO A 128 -7.73 5.14 8.19
N ARG A 129 -7.12 3.94 8.12
CA ARG A 129 -5.83 3.64 8.73
C ARG A 129 -4.74 3.55 7.67
N PRO A 130 -3.68 4.37 7.76
CA PRO A 130 -2.59 4.29 6.82
C PRO A 130 -1.85 2.96 6.94
N VAL A 131 -1.43 2.42 5.80
CA VAL A 131 -0.46 1.33 5.75
C VAL A 131 0.92 1.95 5.94
N LEU A 132 1.42 1.94 7.18
CA LEU A 132 2.65 2.61 7.59
C LEU A 132 3.75 1.58 7.91
N VAL A 133 4.94 1.79 7.34
CA VAL A 133 6.16 1.09 7.74
C VAL A 133 7.24 2.14 8.01
N SER A 134 8.03 1.92 9.06
CA SER A 134 9.18 2.75 9.41
C SER A 134 10.43 1.89 9.56
N SER A 135 11.60 2.47 9.28
CA SER A 135 12.90 1.83 9.48
C SER A 135 13.93 2.88 9.88
N PRO A 136 14.89 2.54 10.78
CA PRO A 136 16.06 3.38 11.01
C PRO A 136 16.91 3.47 9.75
N MET A 137 17.57 4.61 9.56
CA MET A 137 18.52 4.82 8.46
C MET A 137 19.95 4.53 8.95
N ALA A 138 20.56 3.45 8.47
CA ALA A 138 21.95 3.13 8.80
C ALA A 138 22.96 3.91 7.94
N TYR A 139 22.55 4.38 6.75
CA TYR A 139 23.49 4.89 5.76
C TYR A 139 23.95 6.34 6.08
N ARG A 140 23.08 7.25 6.52
CA ARG A 140 23.34 8.73 6.62
C ARG A 140 24.22 9.20 7.75
N ALA A 141 24.32 8.44 8.82
CA ALA A 141 25.36 8.65 9.82
C ALA A 141 26.78 8.40 9.25
N ALA A 142 26.96 7.41 8.36
CA ALA A 142 28.29 6.94 7.95
C ALA A 142 29.02 7.87 6.98
N TRP A 143 28.33 8.50 6.02
CA TRP A 143 28.99 9.45 5.08
C TRP A 143 29.02 10.89 5.57
N ALA A 144 28.15 11.27 6.50
CA ALA A 144 28.37 12.49 7.29
C ALA A 144 29.69 12.40 8.09
N GLN A 145 30.02 11.21 8.62
CA GLN A 145 31.30 10.94 9.29
C GLN A 145 32.48 10.74 8.32
N ALA A 146 32.25 10.22 7.10
CA ALA A 146 33.32 10.08 6.10
C ALA A 146 33.72 11.43 5.45
N GLY A 147 32.79 12.38 5.35
CA GLY A 147 33.04 13.73 4.82
C GLY A 147 33.93 14.60 5.71
N THR A 148 34.11 14.26 6.99
CA THR A 148 34.98 14.99 7.91
C THR A 148 36.46 14.58 7.85
N HIS A 149 36.83 13.57 7.04
CA HIS A 149 38.19 13.04 6.97
C HIS A 149 38.95 13.29 5.66
N VAL A 150 38.41 14.08 4.73
CA VAL A 150 39.11 14.43 3.48
C VAL A 150 39.56 15.89 3.53
N GLN A 151 40.55 16.19 4.37
CA GLN A 151 41.43 17.35 4.18
C GLN A 151 42.64 16.89 3.36
N TRP A 152 42.64 17.22 2.07
CA TRP A 152 43.84 17.08 1.23
C TRP A 152 44.86 18.14 1.68
N HIS A 153 46.03 17.69 2.13
CA HIS A 153 47.26 18.49 2.19
C HIS A 153 47.95 18.47 0.83
#